data_AF-F0YLG6-F1
#
_entry.id   AF-F0YLG6-F1
#
_cell.length_a   1.000
_cell.length_b   1.000
_cell.length_c   1.000
_cell.angle_alpha   90.00
_cell.angle_beta   90.00
_cell.angle_gamma   90.00
#
_symmetry.space_group_name_H-M   'P 1'
#
loop_
_entity.id
_entity.type
_entity.pdbx_description
1 polymer ?
#
loop_
_entity_poly.entity_id
_entity_poly.type
_entity_poly.pdbx_seq_one_letter_code
_entity_poly.pdbx_strand_id
1 'polypeptide(L)'
;MSGKRIRGGKPPMAQKRHRAESEPREQDTVHKKTAIELAMEEADEYERQKETEQRRLQQLKLLSTHRTLNLQHSQLRSALGQSSKAYRRDEQSDDEQSDASPVPSNTGRPNMLGIAGEEEVCVPTEEPEDVVSSDEDPPLSSGAIGKLRLPRSLLEKWVEEPFFEKAVIGCYVRLGIGKAPGPHGEAQYKVCEIIGVEEYKHSYPFGEFETKKALMLRIGRNQRLWRMNVISNHRFAAAEIDEWRNVRPTRSLSTSAESG
;
A
#
# COMPACT_ATOMS: atom_id res chain seq x y z
N MET A 1 82.82 -33.68 -45.93
CA MET A 1 83.42 -33.31 -47.22
C MET A 1 82.30 -32.85 -48.16
N SER A 2 82.52 -31.73 -48.83
CA SER A 2 81.86 -31.19 -50.04
C SER A 2 80.35 -30.96 -50.04
N GLY A 3 79.98 -29.67 -50.01
CA GLY A 3 78.62 -29.19 -50.28
C GLY A 3 78.38 -28.73 -51.73
N LYS A 4 77.19 -28.16 -51.98
CA LYS A 4 76.96 -27.01 -52.87
C LYS A 4 75.48 -26.56 -52.82
N ARG A 5 75.30 -25.27 -52.55
CA ARG A 5 74.06 -24.48 -52.72
C ARG A 5 73.94 -24.02 -54.16
N ILE A 6 72.72 -23.97 -54.74
CA ILE A 6 72.20 -22.97 -55.72
C ILE A 6 70.83 -23.47 -56.25
N ARG A 7 69.75 -22.72 -56.55
CA ARG A 7 69.40 -21.29 -56.83
C ARG A 7 67.87 -21.13 -56.60
N GLY A 8 67.37 -19.97 -56.15
CA GLY A 8 66.60 -19.00 -56.98
C GLY A 8 65.12 -19.44 -57.16
N GLY A 9 64.08 -18.79 -56.64
CA GLY A 9 63.65 -17.40 -56.91
C GLY A 9 62.38 -17.43 -57.80
N LYS A 10 61.19 -17.23 -57.20
CA LYS A 10 59.89 -16.92 -57.86
C LYS A 10 59.98 -15.57 -58.64
N PRO A 11 59.03 -15.08 -59.49
CA PRO A 11 57.54 -15.21 -59.49
C PRO A 11 56.88 -15.06 -60.92
N PRO A 12 55.72 -14.40 -61.21
CA PRO A 12 54.34 -14.35 -60.65
C PRO A 12 53.17 -14.57 -61.68
N MET A 13 51.92 -14.66 -61.16
CA MET A 13 50.61 -14.10 -61.66
C MET A 13 50.07 -14.40 -63.08
N ALA A 14 48.93 -15.13 -63.16
CA ALA A 14 47.57 -14.65 -63.50
C ALA A 14 47.26 -14.74 -65.03
N GLN A 15 46.08 -15.04 -65.60
CA GLN A 15 44.62 -15.01 -65.31
C GLN A 15 43.99 -16.15 -66.19
N LYS A 16 42.75 -16.67 -66.06
CA LYS A 16 41.46 -16.00 -66.38
C LYS A 16 40.26 -16.99 -66.25
N ARG A 17 39.34 -16.66 -65.34
CA ARG A 17 37.85 -16.77 -65.31
C ARG A 17 37.06 -17.73 -66.23
N HIS A 18 36.09 -18.46 -65.63
CA HIS A 18 34.68 -18.64 -66.07
C HIS A 18 33.81 -19.00 -64.84
N ARG A 19 33.08 -18.05 -64.24
CA ARG A 19 31.60 -17.87 -64.23
C ARG A 19 30.77 -19.16 -64.05
N ALA A 20 30.20 -19.31 -62.86
CA ALA A 20 28.91 -19.95 -62.61
C ALA A 20 28.30 -19.33 -61.33
N GLU A 21 27.35 -18.40 -61.52
CA GLU A 21 26.39 -18.01 -60.49
C GLU A 21 25.49 -19.21 -60.21
N SER A 22 25.33 -19.58 -58.94
CA SER A 22 24.27 -20.48 -58.50
C SER A 22 23.61 -19.87 -57.26
N GLU A 23 22.42 -19.34 -57.46
CA GLU A 23 21.51 -18.93 -56.39
C GLU A 23 21.14 -20.15 -55.54
N PRO A 24 21.18 -20.07 -54.20
CA PRO A 24 20.59 -21.12 -53.39
C PRO A 24 19.07 -20.95 -53.37
N ARG A 25 18.38 -21.99 -53.86
CA ARG A 25 16.93 -22.19 -53.72
C ARG A 25 16.50 -21.97 -52.26
N GLU A 26 15.54 -21.07 -52.05
CA GLU A 26 14.73 -21.02 -50.84
C GLU A 26 14.04 -22.38 -50.65
N GLN A 27 14.47 -23.11 -49.62
CA GLN A 27 13.74 -24.26 -49.11
C GLN A 27 13.03 -23.80 -47.85
N ASP A 28 11.70 -23.71 -47.91
CA ASP A 28 10.83 -23.54 -46.76
C ASP A 28 11.05 -24.69 -45.77
N THR A 29 12.03 -24.51 -44.89
CA THR A 29 12.24 -25.40 -43.75
C THR A 29 11.28 -24.95 -42.67
N VAL A 30 10.18 -25.69 -42.51
CA VAL A 30 9.31 -25.55 -41.35
C VAL A 30 10.18 -25.82 -40.12
N HIS A 31 10.51 -24.75 -39.39
CA HIS A 31 11.32 -24.81 -38.18
C HIS A 31 10.51 -25.59 -37.14
N LYS A 32 10.85 -26.88 -36.97
CA LYS A 32 10.25 -27.69 -35.92
C LYS A 32 10.78 -27.17 -34.58
N LYS A 33 9.87 -26.60 -33.77
CA LYS A 33 10.19 -26.10 -32.43
C LYS A 33 10.94 -27.16 -31.64
N THR A 34 12.02 -26.75 -30.99
CA THR A 34 12.81 -27.67 -30.15
C THR A 34 12.01 -28.02 -28.89
N ALA A 35 12.32 -29.16 -28.27
CA ALA A 35 11.65 -29.59 -27.04
C ALA A 35 11.76 -28.57 -25.89
N ILE A 36 12.83 -27.76 -25.89
CA ILE A 36 13.05 -26.70 -24.89
C ILE A 36 12.12 -25.50 -25.16
N GLU A 37 11.99 -25.09 -26.42
CA GLU A 37 11.15 -23.96 -26.82
C GLU A 37 9.66 -24.26 -26.61
N LEU A 38 9.24 -25.51 -26.86
CA LEU A 38 7.88 -25.96 -26.57
C LEU A 38 7.56 -25.93 -25.07
N ALA A 39 8.50 -26.33 -24.22
CA ALA A 39 8.33 -26.31 -22.76
C ALA A 39 8.30 -24.87 -22.19
N MET A 40 9.05 -23.94 -22.80
CA MET A 40 9.01 -22.52 -22.43
C MET A 40 7.68 -21.87 -22.83
N GLU A 41 7.19 -22.16 -24.04
CA GLU A 41 5.89 -21.65 -24.51
C GLU A 41 4.73 -22.20 -23.66
N GLU A 42 4.77 -23.47 -23.27
CA GLU A 42 3.79 -24.08 -22.35
C GLU A 42 3.81 -23.40 -20.96
N ALA A 43 4.99 -23.07 -20.44
CA ALA A 43 5.12 -22.34 -19.17
C ALA A 43 4.56 -20.90 -19.26
N ASP A 44 4.86 -20.18 -20.34
CA ASP A 44 4.34 -18.82 -20.58
C ASP A 44 2.82 -18.81 -20.81
N GLU A 45 2.28 -19.84 -21.46
CA GLU A 45 0.84 -20.04 -21.60
C GLU A 45 0.18 -20.37 -20.26
N TYR A 46 0.80 -21.21 -19.44
CA TYR A 46 0.32 -21.55 -18.10
C TYR A 46 0.29 -20.30 -17.19
N GLU A 47 1.30 -19.45 -17.24
CA GLU A 47 1.32 -18.20 -16.48
C GLU A 47 0.23 -17.23 -16.94
N ARG A 48 0.02 -17.08 -18.26
CA ARG A 48 -1.07 -16.27 -18.81
C ARG A 48 -2.45 -16.80 -18.41
N GLN A 49 -2.65 -18.12 -18.41
CA GLN A 49 -3.89 -18.73 -17.94
C GLN A 49 -4.13 -18.47 -16.44
N LYS A 50 -3.09 -18.62 -15.62
CA LYS A 50 -3.16 -18.33 -14.19
C LYS A 50 -3.46 -16.86 -13.92
N GLU A 51 -2.87 -15.94 -14.66
CA GLU A 51 -3.14 -14.50 -14.51
C GLU A 51 -4.58 -14.14 -14.91
N THR A 52 -5.06 -14.67 -16.04
CA THR A 52 -6.44 -14.42 -16.49
C THR A 52 -7.46 -14.99 -15.52
N GLU A 53 -7.22 -16.17 -14.96
CA GLU A 53 -8.05 -16.77 -13.91
C GLU A 53 -8.04 -15.92 -12.63
N GLN A 54 -6.87 -15.44 -12.21
CA GLN A 54 -6.77 -14.54 -11.05
C GLN A 54 -7.53 -13.23 -11.26
N ARG A 55 -7.42 -12.62 -12.45
CA ARG A 55 -8.18 -11.41 -12.81
C ARG A 55 -9.69 -11.67 -12.77
N ARG A 56 -10.15 -12.81 -13.29
CA ARG A 56 -11.56 -13.23 -13.24
C ARG A 56 -12.05 -13.41 -11.81
N LEU A 57 -11.26 -14.06 -10.96
CA LEU A 57 -11.58 -14.25 -9.54
C LEU A 57 -11.63 -12.91 -8.80
N GLN A 58 -10.71 -11.99 -9.10
CA GLN A 58 -10.71 -10.64 -8.52
C GLN A 58 -11.97 -9.88 -8.91
N GLN A 59 -12.39 -9.96 -10.18
CA GLN A 59 -13.63 -9.33 -10.66
C GLN A 59 -14.89 -9.92 -10.00
N LEU A 60 -14.96 -11.26 -9.86
CA LEU A 60 -16.06 -11.93 -9.15
C LEU A 60 -16.10 -11.54 -7.67
N LYS A 61 -14.94 -11.40 -7.01
CA LYS A 61 -14.85 -10.94 -5.63
C LYS A 61 -15.39 -9.51 -5.49
N LEU A 62 -15.03 -8.61 -6.40
CA LEU A 62 -15.55 -7.23 -6.43
C LEU A 62 -17.07 -7.21 -6.62
N LEU A 63 -17.61 -7.97 -7.58
CA LEU A 63 -19.06 -8.07 -7.81
C LEU A 63 -19.81 -8.66 -6.61
N SER A 64 -19.24 -9.67 -5.96
CA SER A 64 -19.78 -10.26 -4.74
C SER A 64 -19.82 -9.24 -3.59
N THR A 65 -18.73 -8.49 -3.38
CA THR A 65 -18.70 -7.43 -2.37
C THR A 65 -19.69 -6.30 -2.66
N HIS A 66 -19.87 -5.92 -3.93
CA HIS A 66 -20.84 -4.89 -4.30
C HIS A 66 -22.28 -5.37 -4.04
N ARG A 67 -22.57 -6.64 -4.33
CA ARG A 67 -23.88 -7.25 -4.03
C ARG A 67 -24.16 -7.31 -2.53
N THR A 68 -23.18 -7.68 -1.70
CA THR A 68 -23.36 -7.71 -0.24
C THR A 68 -23.54 -6.32 0.35
N LEU A 69 -22.77 -5.32 -0.11
CA LEU A 69 -22.93 -3.93 0.30
C LEU A 69 -24.31 -3.36 -0.08
N ASN A 70 -24.80 -3.64 -1.29
CA ASN A 70 -26.15 -3.21 -1.70
C ASN A 70 -27.26 -3.88 -0.87
N LEU A 71 -27.11 -5.16 -0.51
CA LEU A 71 -28.05 -5.82 0.41
C LEU A 71 -28.04 -5.16 1.80
N GLN A 72 -26.86 -4.82 2.33
CA GLN A 72 -26.72 -4.12 3.60
C GLN A 72 -27.35 -2.71 3.53
N HIS A 73 -27.14 -1.97 2.44
CA HIS A 73 -27.73 -0.65 2.25
C HIS A 73 -29.26 -0.69 2.10
N SER A 74 -29.79 -1.72 1.43
CA SER A 74 -31.23 -1.99 1.36
C SER A 74 -31.83 -2.32 2.73
N GLN A 75 -31.15 -3.17 3.51
CA GLN A 75 -31.58 -3.53 4.87
C GLN A 75 -31.53 -2.32 5.82
N LEU A 76 -30.49 -1.48 5.74
CA LEU A 76 -30.40 -0.24 6.52
C LEU A 76 -31.54 0.72 6.17
N ARG A 77 -31.87 0.89 4.87
CA ARG A 77 -33.00 1.73 4.43
C ARG A 77 -34.34 1.21 4.90
N SER A 78 -34.51 -0.12 4.94
CA SER A 78 -35.72 -0.77 5.48
C SER A 78 -35.82 -0.57 7.01
N ALA A 79 -34.70 -0.69 7.73
CA ALA A 79 -34.64 -0.51 9.18
C ALA A 79 -34.82 0.96 9.63
N LEU A 80 -34.42 1.93 8.82
CA LEU A 80 -34.52 3.36 9.15
C LEU A 80 -35.90 4.00 8.91
N GLY A 81 -36.91 3.24 8.48
CA GLY A 81 -38.31 3.66 8.52
C GLY A 81 -38.63 5.05 7.94
N GLN A 82 -37.99 5.47 6.84
CA GLN A 82 -38.28 6.76 6.21
C GLN A 82 -39.45 6.63 5.23
N SER A 83 -40.63 6.99 5.72
CA SER A 83 -41.75 7.44 4.92
C SER A 83 -41.47 8.84 4.37
N SER A 84 -41.20 8.96 3.06
CA SER A 84 -41.71 10.09 2.25
C SER A 84 -41.39 9.96 0.76
N LYS A 85 -42.47 9.82 -0.01
CA LYS A 85 -42.76 10.46 -1.32
C LYS A 85 -41.70 10.37 -2.44
N ALA A 86 -41.95 9.40 -3.31
CA ALA A 86 -41.98 9.49 -4.78
C ALA A 86 -41.34 10.71 -5.46
N TYR A 87 -40.28 10.46 -6.22
CA TYR A 87 -40.19 10.93 -7.60
C TYR A 87 -40.03 9.71 -8.52
N ARG A 88 -40.82 9.68 -9.59
CA ARG A 88 -40.83 8.66 -10.64
C ARG A 88 -39.67 8.92 -11.63
N ARG A 89 -39.01 7.84 -12.09
CA ARG A 89 -38.63 7.49 -13.48
C ARG A 89 -37.82 8.56 -14.28
N ASP A 90 -36.63 8.26 -14.83
CA ASP A 90 -36.42 7.30 -15.93
C ASP A 90 -35.07 6.57 -15.92
N GLU A 91 -35.14 5.30 -16.30
CA GLU A 91 -34.02 4.55 -16.85
C GLU A 91 -33.91 4.93 -18.33
N GLN A 92 -32.74 5.37 -18.78
CA GLN A 92 -32.39 5.28 -20.19
C GLN A 92 -30.91 4.90 -20.26
N SER A 93 -30.70 3.64 -20.65
CA SER A 93 -29.48 3.13 -21.24
C SER A 93 -29.25 3.83 -22.57
N ASP A 94 -28.06 4.38 -22.80
CA ASP A 94 -27.45 4.41 -24.13
C ASP A 94 -25.94 4.51 -24.04
N ASP A 95 -25.29 3.59 -24.75
CA ASP A 95 -23.90 3.63 -25.18
C ASP A 95 -23.69 4.81 -26.14
N GLU A 96 -22.43 5.27 -26.24
CA GLU A 96 -21.74 5.78 -27.44
C GLU A 96 -20.81 6.98 -27.17
N GLN A 97 -19.76 7.04 -27.99
CA GLN A 97 -18.49 7.73 -27.82
C GLN A 97 -18.50 9.20 -28.30
N SER A 98 -17.43 9.89 -27.86
CA SER A 98 -16.67 10.95 -28.56
C SER A 98 -17.13 12.42 -28.54
N ASP A 99 -16.24 13.23 -27.95
CA ASP A 99 -15.60 14.48 -28.40
C ASP A 99 -16.39 15.73 -28.85
N ALA A 100 -15.77 16.87 -28.53
CA ALA A 100 -15.90 18.22 -29.05
C ALA A 100 -16.89 19.23 -28.40
N SER A 101 -16.28 20.27 -27.81
CA SER A 101 -16.82 21.65 -27.65
C SER A 101 -17.11 22.29 -29.03
N PRO A 102 -17.98 23.33 -29.21
CA PRO A 102 -17.93 24.61 -28.47
C PRO A 102 -19.27 25.39 -28.25
N VAL A 103 -19.16 26.47 -27.46
CA VAL A 103 -20.07 27.63 -27.20
C VAL A 103 -20.62 28.31 -28.50
N PRO A 104 -21.71 29.14 -28.53
CA PRO A 104 -21.87 30.35 -27.68
C PRO A 104 -23.28 31.00 -27.44
N SER A 105 -23.23 32.09 -26.63
CA SER A 105 -24.08 33.31 -26.60
C SER A 105 -25.50 33.25 -25.99
N ASN A 106 -25.73 33.79 -24.79
CA ASN A 106 -25.96 35.21 -24.42
C ASN A 106 -27.42 35.67 -24.59
N THR A 107 -28.10 35.98 -23.47
CA THR A 107 -28.81 37.26 -23.20
C THR A 107 -29.66 37.17 -21.92
N GLY A 108 -29.65 38.23 -21.09
CA GLY A 108 -30.76 38.54 -20.18
C GLY A 108 -30.48 38.60 -18.67
N ARG A 109 -29.71 39.60 -18.22
CA ARG A 109 -29.90 40.29 -16.91
C ARG A 109 -30.61 41.63 -17.19
N PRO A 110 -31.24 42.37 -16.24
CA PRO A 110 -30.97 42.53 -14.79
C PRO A 110 -32.27 42.46 -13.92
N ASN A 111 -32.35 42.59 -12.59
CA ASN A 111 -32.04 43.71 -11.68
C ASN A 111 -32.42 43.25 -10.24
N MET A 112 -31.53 43.16 -9.24
CA MET A 112 -31.09 44.16 -8.22
C MET A 112 -31.99 44.33 -6.98
N LEU A 113 -31.30 44.39 -5.81
CA LEU A 113 -31.64 44.90 -4.45
C LEU A 113 -31.92 43.79 -3.41
N GLY A 114 -31.25 43.67 -2.25
CA GLY A 114 -30.12 44.39 -1.63
C GLY A 114 -30.00 44.05 -0.11
N ILE A 115 -28.77 44.20 0.44
CA ILE A 115 -28.42 44.55 1.85
C ILE A 115 -28.52 43.41 2.90
N ALA A 116 -27.67 43.20 3.90
CA ALA A 116 -26.27 43.48 4.29
C ALA A 116 -26.07 42.81 5.68
N GLY A 117 -24.82 42.62 6.12
CA GLY A 117 -24.47 42.20 7.50
C GLY A 117 -24.02 40.73 7.54
N GLU A 118 -22.72 40.45 7.55
CA GLU A 118 -21.80 40.46 8.70
C GLU A 118 -21.79 39.12 9.43
N GLU A 119 -20.72 38.96 10.19
CA GLU A 119 -20.05 37.72 10.57
C GLU A 119 -20.92 36.78 11.41
N GLU A 120 -20.61 35.49 11.42
CA GLU A 120 -20.43 34.74 12.67
C GLU A 120 -20.13 33.26 12.39
N VAL A 121 -19.13 32.80 13.13
CA VAL A 121 -18.66 31.44 13.26
C VAL A 121 -19.66 30.70 14.15
N CYS A 122 -20.15 29.52 13.75
CA CYS A 122 -20.97 28.69 14.64
C CYS A 122 -20.21 27.43 15.04
N VAL A 123 -19.49 27.58 16.16
CA VAL A 123 -19.04 26.53 17.05
C VAL A 123 -20.26 25.90 17.72
N PRO A 124 -20.45 24.56 17.72
CA PRO A 124 -21.24 23.93 18.76
C PRO A 124 -20.31 23.69 19.95
N THR A 125 -20.37 24.59 20.91
CA THR A 125 -19.93 24.39 22.29
C THR A 125 -21.00 23.59 23.00
N GLU A 126 -20.69 22.36 23.41
CA GLU A 126 -21.32 21.75 24.57
C GLU A 126 -20.22 21.54 25.61
N GLU A 127 -20.53 22.02 26.81
CA GLU A 127 -19.60 22.46 27.84
C GLU A 127 -18.86 21.33 28.59
N PRO A 128 -17.73 21.67 29.23
CA PRO A 128 -16.88 20.73 29.96
C PRO A 128 -17.48 20.39 31.33
N GLU A 129 -17.83 19.13 31.55
CA GLU A 129 -18.10 18.61 32.89
C GLU A 129 -16.83 18.08 33.55
N ASP A 130 -16.62 18.58 34.76
CA ASP A 130 -15.47 18.44 35.63
C ASP A 130 -15.10 17.01 36.02
N VAL A 131 -13.78 16.75 36.00
CA VAL A 131 -12.99 15.79 36.77
C VAL A 131 -13.72 14.57 37.40
N VAL A 132 -13.60 13.41 36.73
CA VAL A 132 -13.38 12.15 37.47
C VAL A 132 -12.11 11.49 36.97
N SER A 133 -11.02 11.71 37.71
CA SER A 133 -9.94 10.75 37.80
C SER A 133 -10.54 9.46 38.36
N SER A 134 -10.78 8.47 37.50
CA SER A 134 -11.14 7.12 37.90
C SER A 134 -10.33 6.16 37.04
N ASP A 135 -9.27 5.66 37.67
CA ASP A 135 -8.22 4.77 37.18
C ASP A 135 -8.72 3.39 36.70
N GLU A 136 -9.63 3.32 35.74
CA GLU A 136 -10.00 2.05 35.10
C GLU A 136 -10.14 2.29 33.59
N ASP A 137 -9.02 2.25 32.87
CA ASP A 137 -9.03 2.21 31.41
C ASP A 137 -9.85 0.98 30.96
N PRO A 138 -10.98 1.16 30.25
CA PRO A 138 -11.75 0.03 29.76
C PRO A 138 -10.84 -0.86 28.90
N PRO A 139 -11.05 -2.19 28.91
CA PRO A 139 -10.19 -3.10 28.16
C PRO A 139 -10.17 -2.67 26.70
N LEU A 140 -9.06 -2.07 26.27
CA LEU A 140 -8.84 -1.59 24.91
C LEU A 140 -9.28 -2.68 23.93
N SER A 141 -10.46 -2.47 23.33
CA SER A 141 -11.03 -3.41 22.37
C SER A 141 -10.12 -3.47 21.15
N SER A 142 -10.06 -4.62 20.47
CA SER A 142 -9.27 -4.78 19.24
C SER A 142 -9.62 -3.70 18.19
N GLY A 143 -10.88 -3.26 18.16
CA GLY A 143 -11.34 -2.15 17.34
C GLY A 143 -10.75 -0.79 17.73
N ALA A 144 -10.51 -0.53 19.02
CA ALA A 144 -9.93 0.73 19.49
C ALA A 144 -8.46 0.87 19.08
N ILE A 145 -7.68 -0.22 19.19
CA ILE A 145 -6.26 -0.25 18.79
C ILE A 145 -6.11 -0.02 17.29
N GLY A 146 -7.03 -0.57 16.50
CA GLY A 146 -7.06 -0.34 15.05
C GLY A 146 -7.29 1.13 14.67
N LYS A 147 -8.00 1.90 15.50
CA LYS A 147 -8.23 3.36 15.31
C LYS A 147 -7.00 4.17 15.71
N LEU A 148 -6.34 3.81 16.81
CA LEU A 148 -5.12 4.44 17.31
C LEU A 148 -3.85 3.99 16.56
N ARG A 149 -4.00 3.34 15.41
CA ARG A 149 -2.89 2.83 14.59
C ARG A 149 -2.25 3.96 13.82
N LEU A 150 -0.94 4.14 13.98
CA LEU A 150 -0.12 5.02 13.15
C LEU A 150 0.59 4.22 12.06
N PRO A 151 0.24 4.41 10.77
CA PRO A 151 1.02 3.89 9.66
C PRO A 151 2.29 4.70 9.47
N ARG A 152 3.31 4.08 8.86
CA ARG A 152 4.57 4.74 8.53
C ARG A 152 4.38 5.99 7.66
N SER A 153 3.47 5.95 6.68
CA SER A 153 3.19 7.10 5.81
C SER A 153 2.60 8.31 6.55
N LEU A 154 1.99 8.13 7.72
CA LEU A 154 1.53 9.24 8.56
C LEU A 154 2.68 9.80 9.39
N LEU A 155 3.54 8.92 9.91
CA LEU A 155 4.77 9.32 10.61
C LEU A 155 5.70 10.12 9.68
N GLU A 156 5.81 9.74 8.41
CA GLU A 156 6.60 10.46 7.40
C GLU A 156 6.12 11.91 7.22
N LYS A 157 4.81 12.16 7.33
CA LYS A 157 4.24 13.52 7.24
C LYS A 157 4.43 14.32 8.53
N TRP A 158 4.35 13.66 9.68
CA TRP A 158 4.41 14.35 10.98
C TRP A 158 5.83 14.50 11.51
N VAL A 159 6.84 13.85 10.92
CA VAL A 159 8.21 13.83 11.48
C VAL A 159 8.83 15.22 11.63
N GLU A 160 8.48 16.17 10.76
CA GLU A 160 8.97 17.55 10.79
C GLU A 160 8.11 18.47 11.67
N GLU A 161 6.93 18.01 12.09
CA GLU A 161 5.99 18.82 12.86
C GLU A 161 6.48 19.04 14.30
N PRO A 162 6.28 20.24 14.87
CA PRO A 162 6.74 20.56 16.23
C PRO A 162 5.94 19.83 17.31
N PHE A 163 4.73 19.34 17.00
CA PHE A 163 3.88 18.57 17.91
C PHE A 163 4.04 17.05 17.76
N PHE A 164 5.00 16.59 16.94
CA PHE A 164 5.20 15.17 16.63
C PHE A 164 5.25 14.31 17.89
N GLU A 165 6.10 14.68 18.85
CA GLU A 165 6.34 13.90 20.07
C GLU A 165 5.05 13.69 20.86
N LYS A 166 4.26 14.75 21.03
CA LYS A 166 2.99 14.67 21.77
C LYS A 166 1.92 13.90 21.01
N ALA A 167 1.88 14.02 19.68
CA ALA A 167 0.86 13.37 18.86
C ALA A 167 1.06 11.85 18.75
N VAL A 168 2.31 11.37 18.79
CA VAL A 168 2.60 9.94 18.61
C VAL A 168 2.58 9.14 19.90
N ILE A 169 2.78 9.78 21.06
CA ILE A 169 2.73 9.12 22.36
C ILE A 169 1.33 8.54 22.61
N GLY A 170 1.27 7.30 23.11
CA GLY A 170 0.01 6.58 23.37
C GLY A 170 -0.64 5.95 22.13
N CYS A 171 -0.06 6.15 20.95
CA CYS A 171 -0.50 5.48 19.73
C CYS A 171 0.19 4.11 19.54
N TYR A 172 -0.35 3.33 18.60
CA TYR A 172 0.12 1.97 18.32
C TYR A 172 0.70 1.85 16.91
N VAL A 173 1.79 1.09 16.78
CA VAL A 173 2.47 0.86 15.50
C VAL A 173 2.70 -0.62 15.25
N ARG A 174 2.76 -1.00 13.97
CA ARG A 174 3.07 -2.37 13.54
C ARG A 174 4.56 -2.47 13.26
N LEU A 175 5.29 -3.08 14.17
CA LEU A 175 6.74 -3.20 14.12
C LEU A 175 7.15 -4.51 13.43
N GLY A 176 8.00 -4.42 12.39
CA GLY A 176 8.66 -5.60 11.82
C GLY A 176 9.87 -6.00 12.65
N ILE A 177 9.85 -7.20 13.24
CA ILE A 177 10.95 -7.70 14.10
C ILE A 177 12.06 -8.35 13.27
N GLY A 178 11.73 -8.78 12.06
CA GLY A 178 12.62 -9.49 11.16
C GLY A 178 12.07 -10.84 10.77
N LYS A 179 12.93 -11.71 10.25
CA LYS A 179 12.53 -13.06 9.82
C LYS A 179 12.61 -14.03 11.00
N ALA A 180 11.59 -14.87 11.16
CA ALA A 180 11.63 -15.96 12.12
C ALA A 180 12.77 -16.95 11.78
N PRO A 181 13.40 -17.58 12.80
CA PRO A 181 14.42 -18.60 12.56
C PRO A 181 13.77 -19.83 11.90
N GLY A 182 14.08 -20.05 10.62
CA GLY A 182 13.59 -21.20 9.85
C GLY A 182 13.89 -21.08 8.35
N PRO A 183 13.81 -22.19 7.58
CA PRO A 183 14.13 -22.22 6.15
C PRO A 183 13.19 -21.35 5.30
N HIS A 184 11.97 -21.09 5.77
CA HIS A 184 10.99 -20.20 5.14
C HIS A 184 10.79 -18.91 5.94
N GLY A 185 11.83 -18.38 6.57
CA GLY A 185 11.77 -17.25 7.52
C GLY A 185 10.78 -16.14 7.17
N GLU A 186 9.56 -16.27 7.68
CA GLU A 186 8.48 -15.32 7.46
C GLU A 186 8.76 -14.05 8.25
N ALA A 187 8.41 -12.90 7.68
CA ALA A 187 8.53 -11.63 8.36
C ALA A 187 7.54 -11.58 9.53
N GLN A 188 8.04 -11.54 10.76
CA GLN A 188 7.22 -11.45 11.95
C GLN A 188 6.97 -9.98 12.30
N TYR A 189 5.71 -9.68 12.61
CA TYR A 189 5.27 -8.35 13.02
C TYR A 189 4.67 -8.40 14.42
N LYS A 190 4.83 -7.32 15.18
CA LYS A 190 4.21 -7.16 16.50
C LYS A 190 3.58 -5.78 16.64
N VAL A 191 2.50 -5.72 17.41
CA VAL A 191 1.90 -4.46 17.82
C VAL A 191 2.71 -3.90 18.98
N CYS A 192 3.14 -2.66 18.84
CA CYS A 192 3.90 -1.95 19.86
C CYS A 192 3.21 -0.63 20.20
N GLU A 193 3.33 -0.22 21.44
CA GLU A 193 2.85 1.08 21.92
C GLU A 193 4.01 2.08 21.92
N ILE A 194 3.74 3.31 21.51
CA ILE A 194 4.73 4.38 21.52
C ILE A 194 4.69 5.07 22.89
N ILE A 195 5.82 5.00 23.60
CA ILE A 195 5.97 5.62 24.93
C ILE A 195 6.58 7.02 24.80
N GLY A 196 7.46 7.20 23.81
CA GLY A 196 8.18 8.45 23.63
C GLY A 196 8.93 8.47 22.30
N VAL A 197 9.54 9.62 22.04
CA VAL A 197 10.41 9.86 20.89
C VAL A 197 11.78 10.24 21.43
N GLU A 198 12.84 9.62 20.92
CA GLU A 198 14.22 9.94 21.26
C GLU A 198 15.05 10.08 19.99
N GLU A 199 16.24 10.66 20.09
CA GLU A 199 17.17 10.75 18.97
C GLU A 199 18.06 9.51 18.88
N TYR A 200 18.19 8.98 17.66
CA TYR A 200 19.07 7.88 17.32
C TYR A 200 20.49 8.38 17.03
N LYS A 201 21.49 7.53 17.29
CA LYS A 201 22.91 7.87 17.12
C LYS A 201 23.29 8.31 15.71
N HIS A 202 22.62 7.79 14.69
CA HIS A 202 22.89 8.07 13.28
C HIS A 202 21.62 8.48 12.55
N SER A 203 21.74 9.44 11.62
CA SER A 203 20.65 9.75 10.70
C SER A 203 20.38 8.55 9.79
N TYR A 204 19.11 8.38 9.41
CA TYR A 204 18.70 7.34 8.49
C TYR A 204 17.62 7.89 7.54
N PRO A 205 17.52 7.33 6.32
CA PRO A 205 16.50 7.74 5.37
C PRO A 205 15.12 7.28 5.82
N PHE A 206 14.16 8.18 5.77
CA PHE A 206 12.78 7.95 6.16
C PHE A 206 11.83 8.70 5.20
N GLY A 207 11.32 7.98 4.21
CA GLY A 207 10.56 8.56 3.12
C GLY A 207 11.49 9.40 2.24
N GLU A 208 11.16 10.68 2.06
CA GLU A 208 11.95 11.64 1.28
C GLU A 208 12.99 12.39 2.13
N PHE A 209 12.92 12.26 3.46
CA PHE A 209 13.77 13.00 4.40
C PHE A 209 14.79 12.09 5.09
N GLU A 210 15.86 12.68 5.60
CA GLU A 210 16.75 12.01 6.56
C GLU A 210 16.39 12.47 7.98
N THR A 211 16.15 11.52 8.88
CA THR A 211 15.78 11.83 10.26
C THR A 211 16.71 11.15 11.25
N LYS A 212 16.91 11.82 12.38
CA LYS A 212 17.54 11.24 13.58
C LYS A 212 16.51 10.84 14.63
N LYS A 213 15.24 11.21 14.48
CA LYS A 213 14.20 10.84 15.44
C LYS A 213 13.99 9.33 15.43
N ALA A 214 13.65 8.73 16.55
CA ALA A 214 13.33 7.31 16.71
C ALA A 214 12.25 7.16 17.78
N LEU A 215 11.52 6.04 17.75
CA LEU A 215 10.40 5.80 18.65
C LEU A 215 10.82 4.84 19.75
N MET A 216 10.57 5.22 21.00
CA MET A 216 10.65 4.32 22.13
C MET A 216 9.38 3.46 22.14
N LEU A 217 9.53 2.19 21.76
CA LEU A 217 8.42 1.26 21.63
C LEU A 217 8.38 0.29 22.82
N ARG A 218 7.18 0.10 23.36
CA ARG A 218 6.89 -0.87 24.41
C ARG A 218 6.27 -2.13 23.83
N ILE A 219 6.84 -3.27 24.22
CA ILE A 219 6.33 -4.62 23.92
C ILE A 219 6.24 -5.36 25.25
N GLY A 220 5.02 -5.49 25.76
CA GLY A 220 4.77 -6.02 27.09
C GLY A 220 5.52 -5.22 28.16
N ARG A 221 6.46 -5.87 28.86
CA ARG A 221 7.29 -5.23 29.90
C ARG A 221 8.58 -4.59 29.36
N ASN A 222 8.95 -4.89 28.13
CA ASN A 222 10.19 -4.41 27.54
C ASN A 222 9.96 -3.11 26.78
N GLN A 223 10.90 -2.16 26.91
CA GLN A 223 10.94 -0.93 26.14
C GLN A 223 12.26 -0.89 25.38
N ARG A 224 12.21 -0.55 24.09
CA ARG A 224 13.41 -0.42 23.24
C ARG A 224 13.22 0.69 22.23
N LEU A 225 14.32 1.34 21.88
CA LEU A 225 14.36 2.36 20.84
C LEU A 225 14.40 1.70 19.46
N TRP A 226 13.49 2.11 18.58
CA TRP A 226 13.41 1.62 17.21
C TRP A 226 13.38 2.78 16.21
N ARG A 227 14.05 2.59 15.08
CA ARG A 227 13.96 3.50 13.94
C ARG A 227 12.54 3.44 13.35
N MET A 228 12.06 4.54 12.80
CA MET A 228 10.71 4.59 12.22
C MET A 228 10.59 3.80 10.91
N ASN A 229 11.70 3.53 10.23
CA ASN A 229 11.70 2.83 8.94
C ASN A 229 11.21 1.37 9.01
N VAL A 230 11.30 0.71 10.17
CA VAL A 230 10.84 -0.67 10.37
C VAL A 230 9.33 -0.78 10.62
N ILE A 231 8.61 0.34 10.64
CA ILE A 231 7.17 0.39 10.85
C ILE A 231 6.45 0.07 9.54
N SER A 232 5.46 -0.82 9.62
CA SER A 232 4.65 -1.25 8.47
C SER A 232 3.45 -0.32 8.25
N ASN A 233 3.09 -0.11 6.98
CA ASN A 233 1.86 0.61 6.60
C ASN A 233 0.58 -0.25 6.71
N HIS A 234 0.72 -1.56 6.84
CA HIS A 234 -0.43 -2.47 6.91
C HIS A 234 -1.18 -2.36 8.25
N ARG A 235 -2.44 -2.79 8.23
CA ARG A 235 -3.26 -2.94 9.44
C ARG A 235 -2.74 -4.09 10.28
N PHE A 236 -3.05 -4.07 11.57
CA PHE A 236 -2.73 -5.15 12.49
C PHE A 236 -3.50 -6.42 12.12
N ALA A 237 -2.83 -7.57 12.15
CA ALA A 237 -3.49 -8.86 12.05
C ALA A 237 -4.08 -9.26 13.41
N ALA A 238 -5.15 -10.06 13.42
CA ALA A 238 -5.81 -10.49 14.65
C ALA A 238 -4.85 -11.25 15.60
N ALA A 239 -3.97 -12.08 15.05
CA ALA A 239 -2.95 -12.79 15.82
C ALA A 239 -1.95 -11.85 16.51
N GLU A 240 -1.56 -10.75 15.85
CA GLU A 240 -0.63 -9.75 16.42
C GLU A 240 -1.28 -8.99 17.58
N ILE A 241 -2.59 -8.69 17.46
CA ILE A 241 -3.37 -8.02 18.52
C ILE A 241 -3.57 -8.96 19.71
N ASP A 242 -3.83 -10.25 19.46
CA ASP A 242 -3.97 -11.25 20.52
C ASP A 242 -2.66 -11.41 21.30
N GLU A 243 -1.53 -11.54 20.60
CA GLU A 243 -0.21 -11.59 21.23
C GLU A 243 0.04 -10.34 22.07
N TRP A 244 -0.24 -9.15 21.52
CA TRP A 244 -0.13 -7.89 22.26
C TRP A 244 -0.99 -7.87 23.52
N ARG A 245 -2.23 -8.37 23.44
CA ARG A 245 -3.15 -8.44 24.58
C ARG A 245 -2.64 -9.38 25.67
N ASN A 246 -1.95 -10.45 25.29
CA ASN A 246 -1.38 -11.41 26.23
C ASN A 246 -0.10 -10.89 26.90
N VAL A 247 0.73 -10.12 26.18
CA VAL A 247 1.99 -9.60 26.72
C VAL A 247 1.84 -8.27 27.45
N ARG A 248 0.78 -7.50 27.18
CA ARG A 248 0.59 -6.18 27.82
C ARG A 248 0.55 -6.35 29.34
N PRO A 249 1.31 -5.55 30.09
CA PRO A 249 1.24 -5.61 31.54
C PRO A 249 -0.18 -5.25 31.94
N THR A 250 -0.88 -6.18 32.59
CA THR A 250 -2.07 -5.84 33.35
C THR A 250 -1.59 -4.88 34.43
N ARG A 251 -2.02 -3.62 34.37
CA ARG A 251 -1.79 -2.64 35.41
C ARG A 251 -2.56 -3.12 36.64
N SER A 252 -1.96 -4.04 37.41
CA SER A 252 -2.49 -4.42 38.72
C SER A 252 -2.34 -3.18 39.58
N LEU A 253 -3.44 -2.47 39.79
CA LEU A 253 -3.50 -1.38 40.74
C LEU A 253 -3.07 -1.94 42.10
N SER A 254 -1.84 -1.64 42.51
CA SER A 254 -1.44 -1.76 43.90
C SER A 254 -2.23 -0.71 44.65
N THR A 255 -3.39 -1.11 45.16
CA THR A 255 -4.13 -0.35 46.17
C THR A 255 -3.24 -0.28 47.40
N SER A 256 -2.39 0.74 47.47
CA SER A 256 -1.77 1.17 48.71
C SER A 256 -2.87 1.75 49.58
N ALA A 257 -3.52 0.86 50.34
CA ALA A 257 -4.35 1.22 51.47
C ALA A 257 -3.43 1.86 52.52
N GLU A 258 -3.36 3.19 52.50
CA GLU A 258 -2.77 3.99 53.56
C GLU A 258 -3.57 3.73 54.85
N SER A 259 -2.98 2.98 55.77
CA SER A 259 -3.55 2.70 57.09
C SER A 259 -2.86 3.59 58.12
N GLY A 260 -3.67 4.45 58.74
CA GLY A 260 -3.64 4.81 60.17
C GLY A 260 -2.41 5.53 60.70
#